data_AF-A0A536PSM0-F1
#
_entry.id   AF-A0A536PSM0-F1
#
_cell.length_a   1.000
_cell.length_b   1.000
_cell.length_c   1.000
_cell.angle_alpha   90.00
_cell.angle_beta   90.00
_cell.angle_gamma   90.00
#
_symmetry.space_group_name_H-M   'P 1'
#
loop_
_entity.id
_entity.type
_entity.pdbx_description
1 polymer ?
#
loop_
_entity_poly.entity_id
_entity_poly.type
_entity_poly.pdbx_seq_one_letter_code
_entity_poly.pdbx_strand_id
1 'polypeptide(L)'
;MALFVANAAVSLRRGRLPGRDPWQANTLEWSTASPPEPFDFARLPAVASRDPLWGPKVANAREPAALATAWRQTTATSALEARPELFLRMPGDSIWPALAAAALLALFGAILFRFLVLVPFGLALLFALVARWLWPSPETPGAHVGARPGPRELPVGRAPGWWGMALVVATDATIFALLLASYGYLGFAGNGPWPPPGSERPQLAIPLVGTVVLLASSAPIAWAEAGIRRGDVRRLAIGIGIAMALSAGFVVLQAIELTRKAFAPQTNAYGSAFFTITSFHGLHVIVALLLGAVLLVRAWRGGLDRERHLAVQNVALYWHFVGAVWIVILAVLYLSPQVTG
;
A
#
# COMPACT_ATOMS: atom_id res chain seq x y z
N MET A 1 17.74 -4.55 -33.20
CA MET A 1 18.10 -5.11 -31.88
C MET A 1 19.59 -5.44 -31.76
N ALA A 2 20.18 -6.27 -32.63
CA ALA A 2 21.60 -6.67 -32.52
C ALA A 2 22.61 -5.50 -32.52
N LEU A 3 22.42 -4.51 -33.40
CA LEU A 3 23.30 -3.32 -33.47
C LEU A 3 23.23 -2.47 -32.19
N PHE A 4 22.05 -2.36 -31.57
CA PHE A 4 21.88 -1.68 -30.28
C PHE A 4 22.63 -2.41 -29.15
N VAL A 5 22.49 -3.74 -29.07
CA VAL A 5 23.19 -4.57 -28.08
C VAL A 5 24.70 -4.49 -28.28
N ALA A 6 25.18 -4.55 -29.53
CA ALA A 6 26.58 -4.40 -29.86
C ALA A 6 27.11 -3.02 -29.45
N ASN A 7 26.38 -1.94 -29.77
CA ASN A 7 26.75 -0.58 -29.38
C ASN A 7 26.80 -0.39 -27.86
N ALA A 8 25.81 -0.93 -27.12
CA ALA A 8 25.80 -0.90 -25.66
C ALA A 8 26.98 -1.69 -25.07
N ALA A 9 27.28 -2.88 -25.59
CA ALA A 9 28.41 -3.70 -25.14
C ALA A 9 29.75 -3.04 -25.41
N VAL A 10 29.92 -2.39 -26.57
CA VAL A 10 31.12 -1.61 -26.90
C VAL A 10 31.24 -0.39 -26.00
N SER A 11 30.15 0.34 -25.77
CA SER A 11 30.13 1.51 -24.88
C SER A 11 30.48 1.14 -23.43
N LEU A 12 29.95 0.03 -22.90
CA LEU A 12 30.27 -0.44 -21.55
C LEU A 12 31.73 -0.89 -21.39
N ARG A 13 32.35 -1.42 -22.46
CA ARG A 13 33.72 -1.95 -22.42
C ARG A 13 34.79 -0.93 -22.79
N ARG A 14 34.47 0.00 -23.69
CA ARG A 14 35.43 0.90 -24.35
C ARG A 14 34.97 2.36 -24.38
N GLY A 15 33.79 2.68 -23.86
CA GLY A 15 33.27 4.04 -23.79
C GLY A 15 34.10 4.90 -22.84
N ARG A 16 34.19 6.20 -23.15
CA ARG A 16 34.77 7.18 -22.24
C ARG A 16 33.73 7.55 -21.18
N LEU A 17 34.18 7.76 -19.94
CA LEU A 17 33.30 8.30 -18.90
C LEU A 17 32.82 9.69 -19.34
N PRO A 18 31.50 9.93 -19.42
CA PRO A 18 30.99 11.24 -19.76
C PRO A 18 31.26 12.23 -18.63
N GLY A 19 31.33 13.52 -18.99
CA GLY A 19 31.27 14.60 -18.01
C GLY A 19 29.92 14.64 -17.29
N ARG A 20 29.76 15.61 -16.37
CA ARG A 20 28.49 15.81 -15.64
C ARG A 20 27.32 16.09 -16.57
N ASP A 21 27.54 16.99 -17.54
CA ASP A 21 26.54 17.43 -18.49
C ASP A 21 27.09 17.46 -19.92
N PRO A 22 27.13 16.30 -20.60
CA PRO A 22 27.62 16.23 -21.98
C PRO A 22 26.69 16.93 -22.99
N TRP A 23 25.45 17.27 -22.61
CA TRP A 23 24.43 17.81 -23.53
C TRP A 23 24.02 19.25 -23.22
N GLN A 24 24.57 19.85 -22.17
CA GLN A 24 24.15 21.17 -21.68
C GLN A 24 22.65 21.24 -21.38
N ALA A 25 22.09 20.21 -20.76
CA ALA A 25 20.66 20.09 -20.55
C ALA A 25 20.13 20.99 -19.42
N ASN A 26 18.80 21.13 -19.36
CA ASN A 26 18.10 22.13 -18.55
C ASN A 26 17.71 21.66 -17.14
N THR A 27 17.75 20.35 -16.87
CA THR A 27 17.16 19.71 -15.69
C THR A 27 18.21 19.24 -14.67
N LEU A 28 17.80 19.06 -13.41
CA LEU A 28 18.74 18.90 -12.27
C LEU A 28 19.61 17.64 -12.33
N GLU A 29 19.17 16.57 -12.97
CA GLU A 29 19.95 15.32 -13.08
C GLU A 29 21.33 15.57 -13.72
N TRP A 30 21.43 16.54 -14.63
CA TRP A 30 22.66 16.92 -15.30
C TRP A 30 23.62 17.76 -14.44
N SER A 31 23.21 18.14 -13.23
CA SER A 31 24.11 18.78 -12.25
C SER A 31 24.80 17.78 -11.31
N THR A 32 24.47 16.49 -11.42
CA THR A 32 25.11 15.42 -10.64
C THR A 32 26.38 14.89 -11.33
N ALA A 33 27.06 13.92 -10.74
CA ALA A 33 28.15 13.20 -11.41
C ALA A 33 27.58 12.16 -12.40
N SER A 34 28.41 11.63 -13.29
CA SER A 34 28.04 10.54 -14.21
C SER A 34 28.98 9.34 -14.01
N PRO A 35 28.56 8.28 -13.27
CA PRO A 35 27.25 8.10 -12.64
C PRO A 35 27.02 8.99 -11.42
N PRO A 36 25.75 9.23 -11.01
CA PRO A 36 25.44 9.98 -9.80
C PRO A 36 26.02 9.33 -8.54
N GLU A 37 26.35 10.16 -7.56
CA GLU A 37 26.72 9.69 -6.22
C GLU A 37 25.51 9.05 -5.52
N PRO A 38 25.66 8.12 -4.56
CA PRO A 38 24.54 7.46 -3.89
C PRO A 38 23.56 8.38 -3.14
N PHE A 39 23.96 9.62 -2.88
CA PHE A 39 23.16 10.66 -2.21
C PHE A 39 22.65 11.73 -3.18
N ASP A 40 22.89 11.57 -4.49
CA ASP A 40 22.63 12.53 -5.57
C ASP A 40 23.23 13.92 -5.32
N PHE A 41 22.52 14.75 -4.55
CA PHE A 41 22.88 16.12 -4.25
C PHE A 41 23.42 16.25 -2.82
N ALA A 42 24.69 16.67 -2.70
CA ALA A 42 25.27 17.00 -1.39
C ALA A 42 24.56 18.21 -0.71
N ARG A 43 23.89 19.06 -1.50
CA ARG A 43 23.06 20.19 -1.04
C ARG A 43 21.80 20.24 -1.88
N LEU A 44 20.64 20.41 -1.24
CA LEU A 44 19.37 20.50 -1.96
C LEU A 44 19.37 21.74 -2.88
N PRO A 45 19.21 21.56 -4.21
CA PRO A 45 19.17 22.66 -5.15
C PRO A 45 17.86 23.44 -4.99
N ALA A 46 17.94 24.77 -5.01
CA ALA A 46 16.75 25.61 -5.05
C ALA A 46 16.21 25.67 -6.49
N VAL A 47 14.92 25.37 -6.69
CA VAL A 47 14.27 25.35 -8.00
C VAL A 47 13.29 26.52 -8.10
N ALA A 48 13.50 27.41 -9.07
CA ALA A 48 12.62 28.55 -9.33
C ALA A 48 11.97 28.53 -10.73
N SER A 49 12.34 27.57 -11.57
CA SER A 49 11.76 27.39 -12.90
C SER A 49 11.74 25.92 -13.29
N ARG A 50 10.99 25.59 -14.34
CA ARG A 50 11.00 24.28 -14.99
C ARG A 50 12.37 23.89 -15.56
N ASP A 51 13.22 24.89 -15.83
CA ASP A 51 14.52 24.76 -16.47
C ASP A 51 15.66 25.21 -15.52
N PRO A 52 15.87 24.53 -14.37
CA PRO A 52 16.73 25.01 -13.28
C PRO A 52 18.20 25.20 -13.66
N LEU A 53 18.69 24.52 -14.70
CA LEU A 53 20.08 24.70 -15.15
C LEU A 53 20.26 25.88 -16.11
N TRP A 54 19.25 26.24 -16.90
CA TRP A 54 19.29 27.38 -17.81
C TRP A 54 18.71 28.67 -17.22
N GLY A 55 17.80 28.52 -16.26
CA GLY A 55 17.11 29.61 -15.58
C GLY A 55 17.99 30.37 -14.58
N PRO A 56 17.42 31.41 -13.94
CA PRO A 56 18.13 32.21 -12.95
C PRO A 56 18.60 31.31 -11.79
N LYS A 57 19.89 31.41 -11.47
CA LYS A 57 20.49 30.67 -10.36
C LYS A 57 19.98 31.23 -9.04
N VAL A 58 19.27 30.41 -8.28
CA VAL A 58 18.87 30.73 -6.91
C VAL A 58 19.94 30.20 -5.97
N ALA A 59 20.24 30.97 -4.92
CA ALA A 59 21.13 30.48 -3.88
C ALA A 59 20.55 29.19 -3.28
N ASN A 60 21.33 28.11 -3.30
CA ASN A 60 20.97 26.87 -2.63
C ASN A 60 20.67 27.16 -1.15
N ALA A 61 19.84 26.32 -0.55
CA ALA A 61 19.63 26.36 0.90
C ALA A 61 21.01 26.41 1.60
N ARG A 62 21.18 27.39 2.49
CA ARG A 62 22.47 27.63 3.19
C ARG A 62 22.89 26.43 4.03
N GLU A 63 21.91 25.66 4.50
CA GLU A 63 22.15 24.42 5.21
C GLU A 63 22.39 23.28 4.23
N PRO A 64 23.40 22.41 4.47
CA PRO A 64 23.48 21.16 3.73
C PRO A 64 22.12 20.45 3.81
N ALA A 65 21.75 19.71 2.74
CA ALA A 65 20.70 18.71 2.88
C ALA A 65 20.97 17.97 4.19
N ALA A 66 19.97 17.70 5.03
CA ALA A 66 20.11 17.28 6.43
C ALA A 66 20.95 16.01 6.72
N LEU A 67 21.76 15.55 5.76
CA LEU A 67 22.94 14.69 5.83
C LEU A 67 23.98 15.10 6.90
N ALA A 68 23.96 16.34 7.39
CA ALA A 68 24.84 16.79 8.49
C ALA A 68 24.25 16.55 9.90
N THR A 69 23.10 15.88 10.00
CA THR A 69 22.52 15.45 11.28
C THR A 69 23.04 14.06 11.66
N ALA A 70 22.86 13.66 12.93
CA ALA A 70 23.29 12.34 13.43
C ALA A 70 22.53 11.16 12.77
N TRP A 71 21.73 11.39 11.74
CA TRP A 71 20.87 10.43 11.08
C TRP A 71 21.00 10.55 9.55
N ARG A 72 20.85 9.45 8.81
CA ARG A 72 20.70 9.51 7.34
C ARG A 72 19.34 10.11 6.99
N GLN A 73 19.26 11.43 6.87
CA GLN A 73 18.02 12.17 6.60
C GLN A 73 18.19 13.13 5.42
N THR A 74 17.10 13.35 4.69
CA THR A 74 16.95 14.35 3.64
C THR A 74 15.68 15.16 3.87
N THR A 75 15.58 16.34 3.30
CA THR A 75 14.37 17.17 3.40
C THR A 75 13.45 16.84 2.24
N ALA A 76 12.22 16.39 2.52
CA ALA A 76 11.17 16.33 1.53
C ALA A 76 10.59 17.71 1.29
N THR A 77 10.24 17.97 0.05
CA THR A 77 9.68 19.22 -0.40
C THR A 77 8.29 19.04 -1.00
N SER A 78 7.52 20.13 -1.06
CA SER A 78 6.28 20.20 -1.83
C SER A 78 6.53 19.83 -3.29
N ALA A 79 5.56 19.16 -3.93
CA ALA A 79 5.71 18.63 -5.27
C ALA A 79 5.85 19.73 -6.36
N LEU A 80 5.24 20.90 -6.13
CA LEU A 80 5.18 22.00 -7.12
C LEU A 80 6.18 23.12 -6.84
N GLU A 81 6.43 23.46 -5.58
CA GLU A 81 7.18 24.67 -5.21
C GLU A 81 8.54 24.36 -4.57
N ALA A 82 8.90 23.08 -4.44
CA ALA A 82 10.12 22.63 -3.78
C ALA A 82 10.31 23.22 -2.37
N ARG A 83 9.21 23.54 -1.67
CA ARG A 83 9.25 24.08 -0.29
C ARG A 83 9.46 22.94 0.70
N PRO A 84 10.41 23.02 1.64
CA PRO A 84 10.58 22.03 2.70
C PRO A 84 9.27 21.77 3.48
N GLU A 85 8.81 20.52 3.50
CA GLU A 85 7.58 20.12 4.20
C GLU A 85 7.82 19.16 5.36
N LEU A 86 8.82 18.27 5.27
CA LEU A 86 9.14 17.27 6.29
C LEU A 86 10.56 16.71 6.12
N PHE A 87 11.13 16.13 7.18
CA PHE A 87 12.38 15.37 7.09
C PHE A 87 12.12 13.90 6.81
N LEU A 88 12.66 13.39 5.70
CA LEU A 88 12.66 11.99 5.32
C LEU A 88 13.91 11.29 5.83
N ARG A 89 13.73 10.08 6.34
CA ARG A 89 14.84 9.18 6.67
C ARG A 89 15.19 8.37 5.43
N MET A 90 16.46 8.40 5.04
CA MET A 90 16.95 7.60 3.93
C MET A 90 16.95 6.13 4.34
N PRO A 91 16.40 5.22 3.50
CA PRO A 91 16.42 3.80 3.79
C PRO A 91 17.84 3.26 3.82
N GLY A 92 18.06 2.23 4.63
CA GLY A 92 19.27 1.41 4.55
C GLY A 92 19.09 0.26 3.55
N ASP A 93 20.19 -0.42 3.25
CA ASP A 93 20.17 -1.60 2.38
C ASP A 93 19.33 -2.72 3.01
N SER A 94 18.55 -3.41 2.19
CA SER A 94 17.64 -4.45 2.65
C SER A 94 17.49 -5.56 1.61
N ILE A 95 17.75 -6.80 2.02
CA ILE A 95 17.55 -8.01 1.20
C ILE A 95 16.09 -8.49 1.20
N TRP A 96 15.29 -8.04 2.18
CA TRP A 96 13.92 -8.51 2.38
C TRP A 96 12.97 -8.30 1.19
N PRO A 97 13.01 -7.16 0.46
CA PRO A 97 12.21 -6.99 -0.77
C PRO A 97 12.55 -8.04 -1.83
N ALA A 98 13.84 -8.34 -2.03
CA ALA A 98 14.28 -9.32 -3.03
C ALA A 98 13.85 -10.74 -2.64
N LEU A 99 13.95 -11.11 -1.36
CA LEU A 99 13.45 -12.40 -0.87
C LEU A 99 11.94 -12.51 -1.00
N ALA A 100 11.19 -11.45 -0.68
CA ALA A 100 9.74 -11.43 -0.85
C ALA A 100 9.34 -11.59 -2.33
N ALA A 101 10.06 -10.93 -3.25
CA ALA A 101 9.85 -11.09 -4.69
C ALA A 101 10.15 -12.52 -5.18
N ALA A 102 11.23 -13.14 -4.68
CA ALA A 102 11.56 -14.54 -5.00
C ALA A 102 10.50 -15.52 -4.46
N ALA A 103 10.00 -15.30 -3.24
CA ALA A 103 8.92 -16.09 -2.66
C ALA A 103 7.60 -15.92 -3.44
N LEU A 104 7.29 -14.69 -3.88
CA LEU A 104 6.14 -14.42 -4.73
C LEU A 104 6.24 -15.12 -6.09
N LEU A 105 7.42 -15.09 -6.72
CA LEU A 105 7.68 -15.81 -7.97
C LEU A 105 7.50 -17.33 -7.79
N ALA A 106 8.03 -17.89 -6.71
CA ALA A 106 7.87 -19.32 -6.40
C ALA A 106 6.40 -19.69 -6.13
N LEU A 107 5.65 -18.82 -5.44
CA LEU A 107 4.21 -19.01 -5.19
C LEU A 107 3.42 -19.02 -6.50
N PHE A 108 3.64 -18.05 -7.39
CA PHE A 108 2.99 -18.04 -8.70
C PHE A 108 3.42 -19.21 -9.58
N GLY A 109 4.69 -19.61 -9.52
CA GLY A 109 5.18 -20.82 -10.18
C GLY A 109 4.47 -22.08 -9.69
N ALA A 110 4.30 -22.23 -8.37
CA ALA A 110 3.56 -23.35 -7.78
C ALA A 110 2.11 -23.40 -8.24
N ILE A 111 1.43 -22.24 -8.32
CA ILE A 111 0.06 -22.15 -8.85
C ILE A 111 0.03 -22.53 -10.33
N LEU A 112 0.94 -21.98 -11.14
CA LEU A 112 1.02 -22.20 -12.58
C LEU A 112 1.24 -23.68 -12.93
N PHE A 113 2.16 -24.34 -12.23
CA PHE A 113 2.46 -25.76 -12.41
C PHE A 113 1.58 -26.69 -11.56
N ARG A 114 0.50 -26.17 -10.95
CA ARG A 114 -0.50 -26.93 -10.19
C ARG A 114 0.05 -27.67 -8.96
N PHE A 115 1.17 -27.22 -8.39
CA PHE A 115 1.70 -27.69 -7.12
C PHE A 115 0.95 -27.07 -5.93
N LEU A 116 -0.37 -27.33 -5.86
CA LEU A 116 -1.28 -26.65 -4.93
C LEU A 116 -0.96 -26.89 -3.44
N VAL A 117 -0.33 -28.02 -3.11
CA VAL A 117 0.10 -28.32 -1.72
C VAL A 117 1.14 -27.31 -1.22
N LEU A 118 1.93 -26.69 -2.11
CA LEU A 118 2.95 -25.71 -1.75
C LEU A 118 2.38 -24.31 -1.49
N VAL A 119 1.17 -24.01 -1.98
CA VAL A 119 0.53 -22.69 -1.87
C VAL A 119 0.41 -22.19 -0.43
N PRO A 120 -0.13 -22.95 0.56
CA PRO A 120 -0.22 -22.45 1.94
C PRO A 120 1.16 -22.15 2.54
N PHE A 121 2.19 -22.96 2.25
CA PHE A 121 3.55 -22.72 2.71
C PHE A 121 4.16 -21.48 2.04
N GLY A 122 3.94 -21.30 0.74
CA GLY A 122 4.39 -20.13 -0.01
C GLY A 122 3.74 -18.83 0.50
N LEU A 123 2.43 -18.86 0.80
CA LEU A 123 1.72 -17.73 1.41
C LEU A 123 2.25 -17.40 2.81
N ALA A 124 2.48 -18.40 3.65
CA ALA A 124 3.05 -18.21 4.98
C ALA A 124 4.47 -17.63 4.92
N LEU A 125 5.31 -18.13 4.01
CA LEU A 125 6.65 -17.61 3.79
C LEU A 125 6.62 -16.16 3.29
N LEU A 126 5.78 -15.87 2.28
CA LEU A 126 5.62 -14.51 1.74
C LEU A 126 5.18 -13.54 2.84
N PHE A 127 4.17 -13.92 3.63
CA PHE A 127 3.70 -13.11 4.75
C PHE A 127 4.83 -12.85 5.76
N ALA A 128 5.57 -13.88 6.17
CA ALA A 128 6.69 -13.74 7.10
C ALA A 128 7.78 -12.79 6.57
N LEU A 129 8.12 -12.89 5.29
CA LEU A 129 9.12 -12.03 4.64
C LEU A 129 8.65 -10.58 4.55
N VAL A 130 7.39 -10.34 4.16
CA VAL A 130 6.81 -8.98 4.12
C VAL A 130 6.69 -8.41 5.52
N ALA A 131 6.22 -9.19 6.51
CA ALA A 131 6.16 -8.75 7.90
C ALA A 131 7.55 -8.39 8.45
N ARG A 132 8.58 -9.16 8.07
CA ARG A 132 9.97 -8.87 8.43
C ARG A 132 10.53 -7.65 7.71
N TRP A 133 10.19 -7.45 6.43
CA TRP A 133 10.58 -6.27 5.65
C TRP A 133 9.98 -5.00 6.25
N LEU A 134 8.69 -5.04 6.62
CA LEU A 134 7.98 -3.92 7.22
C LEU A 134 8.30 -3.73 8.72
N TRP A 135 9.10 -4.62 9.30
CA TRP A 135 9.53 -4.50 10.69
C TRP A 135 10.54 -3.35 10.84
N PRO A 136 10.38 -2.47 11.85
CA PRO A 136 11.33 -1.38 12.07
C PRO A 136 12.75 -1.90 12.29
N SER A 137 13.70 -1.42 11.48
CA SER A 137 15.12 -1.67 11.73
C SER A 137 15.63 -0.81 12.88
N PRO A 138 16.58 -1.30 13.70
CA PRO A 138 17.26 -0.48 14.71
C PRO A 138 17.84 0.78 14.06
N GLU A 139 17.67 1.93 14.72
CA GLU A 139 18.23 3.18 14.22
C GLU A 139 19.75 3.16 14.41
N THR A 140 20.52 3.11 13.32
CA THR A 140 21.96 3.31 13.38
C THR A 140 22.24 4.81 13.28
N PRO A 141 22.82 5.45 14.30
CA PRO A 141 23.28 6.82 14.18
C PRO A 141 24.24 6.92 12.98
N GLY A 142 24.07 7.94 12.14
CA GLY A 142 24.99 8.27 11.08
C GLY A 142 26.40 8.46 11.65
N ALA A 143 27.42 8.03 10.91
CA ALA A 143 28.83 8.04 11.33
C ALA A 143 29.44 9.46 11.55
N HIS A 144 28.62 10.52 11.51
CA HIS A 144 29.08 11.90 11.61
C HIS A 144 29.21 12.30 13.09
N VAL A 145 30.39 12.03 13.66
CA VAL A 145 30.83 12.51 14.98
C VAL A 145 30.75 14.05 15.00
N GLY A 146 29.90 14.62 15.84
CA GLY A 146 29.73 16.09 15.99
C GLY A 146 28.46 16.68 15.34
N ALA A 147 27.58 15.85 14.77
CA ALA A 147 26.33 16.31 14.19
C ALA A 147 25.34 16.86 15.25
N ARG A 148 24.77 18.05 15.00
CA ARG A 148 23.73 18.62 15.86
C ARG A 148 22.42 17.82 15.69
N PRO A 149 21.59 17.68 16.74
CA PRO A 149 20.23 17.19 16.57
C PRO A 149 19.52 18.08 15.55
N GLY A 150 19.01 17.47 14.47
CA GLY A 150 18.20 18.19 13.48
C GLY A 150 16.91 18.74 14.11
N PRO A 151 16.29 19.78 13.51
CA PRO A 151 14.98 20.23 13.91
C PRO A 151 13.98 19.06 13.90
N ARG A 152 13.20 18.88 14.98
CA ARG A 152 12.24 17.77 15.09
C ARG A 152 10.99 17.95 14.24
N GLU A 153 10.68 19.16 13.78
CA GLU A 153 9.43 19.45 13.08
C GLU A 153 9.61 20.34 11.84
N LEU A 154 9.16 19.84 10.70
CA LEU A 154 8.29 20.59 9.80
C LEU A 154 6.99 19.78 9.70
N PRO A 155 5.86 20.26 10.26
CA PRO A 155 4.63 19.46 10.41
C PRO A 155 3.59 19.72 9.31
N VAL A 156 4.00 20.30 8.17
CA VAL A 156 3.03 20.87 7.22
C VAL A 156 2.53 19.82 6.19
N GLY A 157 3.26 18.72 5.99
CA GLY A 157 2.96 17.70 4.96
C GLY A 157 2.66 16.30 5.50
N ARG A 158 2.01 15.47 4.65
CA ARG A 158 1.84 14.04 4.91
C ARG A 158 3.09 13.26 4.48
N ALA A 159 3.52 12.31 5.30
CA ALA A 159 4.65 11.45 4.94
C ALA A 159 4.38 10.68 3.64
N PRO A 160 5.39 10.41 2.79
CA PRO A 160 5.20 9.68 1.52
C PRO A 160 4.53 8.32 1.67
N GLY A 161 4.77 7.63 2.79
CA GLY A 161 4.10 6.36 3.09
C GLY A 161 2.58 6.48 3.21
N TRP A 162 2.05 7.65 3.57
CA TRP A 162 0.61 7.93 3.56
C TRP A 162 0.08 8.05 2.13
N TRP A 163 0.76 8.81 1.28
CA TRP A 163 0.40 8.94 -0.14
C TRP A 163 0.51 7.60 -0.87
N GLY A 164 1.51 6.78 -0.54
CA GLY A 164 1.62 5.42 -1.03
C GLY A 164 0.39 4.59 -0.70
N MET A 165 -0.10 4.63 0.54
CA MET A 165 -1.34 3.93 0.92
C MET A 165 -2.57 4.50 0.20
N ALA A 166 -2.68 5.82 0.07
CA ALA A 166 -3.79 6.45 -0.65
C ALA A 166 -3.85 6.01 -2.12
N LEU A 167 -2.71 5.87 -2.80
CA LEU A 167 -2.62 5.38 -4.17
C LEU A 167 -2.95 3.88 -4.29
N VAL A 168 -2.54 3.07 -3.31
CA VAL A 168 -2.97 1.66 -3.22
C VAL A 168 -4.49 1.58 -3.08
N VAL A 169 -5.09 2.34 -2.16
CA VAL A 169 -6.54 2.39 -1.98
C VAL A 169 -7.26 2.89 -3.25
N ALA A 170 -6.71 3.89 -3.94
CA ALA A 170 -7.29 4.37 -5.20
C ALA A 170 -7.24 3.32 -6.32
N THR A 171 -6.15 2.55 -6.38
CA THR A 171 -6.00 1.42 -7.31
C THR A 171 -7.01 0.33 -7.00
N ASP A 172 -7.10 -0.10 -5.73
CA ASP A 172 -8.08 -1.10 -5.30
C ASP A 172 -9.51 -0.64 -5.56
N ALA A 173 -9.83 0.64 -5.31
CA ALA A 173 -11.14 1.22 -5.58
C ALA A 173 -11.51 1.12 -7.08
N THR A 174 -10.54 1.35 -7.97
CA THR A 174 -10.74 1.21 -9.41
C THR A 174 -10.96 -0.24 -9.81
N ILE A 175 -10.21 -1.19 -9.23
CA ILE A 175 -10.42 -2.62 -9.46
C ILE A 175 -11.84 -3.03 -9.04
N PHE A 176 -12.30 -2.63 -7.84
CA PHE A 176 -13.67 -2.91 -7.39
C PHE A 176 -14.72 -2.26 -8.30
N ALA A 177 -14.51 -1.01 -8.70
CA ALA A 177 -15.42 -0.32 -9.60
C ALA A 177 -15.55 -1.06 -10.94
N LEU A 178 -14.45 -1.53 -11.52
CA LEU A 178 -14.45 -2.30 -12.77
C LEU A 178 -15.10 -3.67 -12.60
N LEU A 179 -14.87 -4.36 -11.48
CA LEU A 179 -15.52 -5.65 -11.20
C LEU A 179 -17.04 -5.49 -11.05
N LEU A 180 -17.49 -4.47 -10.29
CA LEU A 180 -18.90 -4.16 -10.10
C LEU A 180 -19.57 -3.69 -11.41
N ALA A 181 -18.88 -2.87 -12.20
CA ALA A 181 -19.34 -2.46 -13.52
C ALA A 181 -19.47 -3.67 -14.46
N SER A 182 -18.53 -4.61 -14.40
CA SER A 182 -18.59 -5.86 -15.18
C SER A 182 -19.80 -6.71 -14.78
N TYR A 183 -20.06 -6.86 -13.47
CA TYR A 183 -21.27 -7.54 -12.97
C TYR A 183 -22.55 -6.87 -13.46
N GLY A 184 -22.62 -5.53 -13.39
CA GLY A 184 -23.76 -4.76 -13.90
C GLY A 184 -23.94 -4.93 -15.41
N TYR A 185 -22.86 -4.84 -16.18
CA TYR A 185 -22.87 -5.07 -17.62
C TYR A 185 -23.41 -6.46 -17.98
N LEU A 186 -22.97 -7.51 -17.30
CA LEU A 186 -23.48 -8.87 -17.54
C LEU A 186 -24.99 -8.99 -17.28
N GLY A 187 -25.49 -8.29 -16.26
CA GLY A 187 -26.93 -8.23 -15.97
C GLY A 187 -27.72 -7.49 -17.05
N PHE A 188 -27.26 -6.30 -17.46
CA PHE A 188 -27.95 -5.50 -18.48
C PHE A 188 -27.85 -6.10 -19.88
N ALA A 189 -26.68 -6.60 -20.28
CA ALA A 189 -26.44 -7.14 -21.62
C ALA A 189 -27.15 -8.49 -21.86
N GLY A 190 -27.48 -9.22 -20.79
CA GLY A 190 -28.15 -10.52 -20.87
C GLY A 190 -29.60 -10.47 -21.38
N ASN A 191 -30.23 -9.29 -21.45
CA ASN A 191 -31.64 -9.09 -21.88
C ASN A 191 -32.66 -10.07 -21.23
N GLY A 192 -32.38 -10.50 -20.00
CA GLY A 192 -33.19 -11.46 -19.24
C GLY A 192 -33.16 -11.14 -17.75
N PRO A 193 -33.87 -11.92 -16.91
CA PRO A 193 -33.87 -11.68 -15.47
C PRO A 193 -32.46 -11.84 -14.89
N TRP A 194 -32.12 -10.94 -13.97
CA TRP A 194 -30.86 -10.96 -13.23
C TRP A 194 -31.19 -11.00 -11.72
N PRO A 195 -31.02 -12.16 -11.06
CA PRO A 195 -30.21 -13.31 -11.44
C PRO A 195 -30.85 -14.21 -12.52
N PRO A 196 -30.05 -14.93 -13.34
CA PRO A 196 -30.55 -15.85 -14.35
C PRO A 196 -31.36 -17.01 -13.74
N PRO A 197 -32.32 -17.62 -14.49
CA PRO A 197 -33.07 -18.78 -14.02
C PRO A 197 -32.15 -19.91 -13.55
N GLY A 198 -32.48 -20.54 -12.42
CA GLY A 198 -31.61 -21.53 -11.77
C GLY A 198 -30.58 -20.94 -10.81
N SER A 199 -30.47 -19.61 -10.71
CA SER A 199 -29.73 -18.93 -9.64
C SER A 199 -30.71 -18.39 -8.60
N GLU A 200 -30.63 -18.90 -7.37
CA GLU A 200 -31.46 -18.39 -6.28
C GLU A 200 -31.12 -16.92 -5.99
N ARG A 201 -32.13 -16.10 -5.69
CA ARG A 201 -31.92 -14.71 -5.24
C ARG A 201 -31.08 -14.73 -3.95
N PRO A 202 -30.10 -13.82 -3.80
CA PRO A 202 -29.28 -13.77 -2.58
C PRO A 202 -30.13 -13.56 -1.34
N GLN A 203 -29.96 -14.43 -0.34
CA GLN A 203 -30.60 -14.26 0.96
C GLN A 203 -29.93 -13.10 1.71
N LEU A 204 -30.74 -12.25 2.35
CA LEU A 204 -30.25 -11.01 2.98
C LEU A 204 -29.83 -11.18 4.45
N ALA A 205 -30.33 -12.21 5.15
CA ALA A 205 -30.17 -12.30 6.60
C ALA A 205 -28.70 -12.31 7.05
N ILE A 206 -27.89 -13.22 6.51
CA ILE A 206 -26.46 -13.34 6.88
C ILE A 206 -25.66 -12.11 6.41
N PRO A 207 -25.77 -11.64 5.15
CA PRO A 207 -25.07 -10.44 4.69
C PRO A 207 -25.40 -9.18 5.46
N LEU A 208 -26.65 -8.98 5.89
CA LEU A 208 -27.04 -7.81 6.69
C LEU A 208 -26.42 -7.85 8.08
N VAL A 209 -26.44 -9.00 8.76
CA VAL A 209 -25.75 -9.17 10.04
C VAL A 209 -24.24 -8.96 9.88
N GLY A 210 -23.65 -9.55 8.85
CA GLY A 210 -22.24 -9.34 8.51
C GLY A 210 -21.91 -7.86 8.27
N THR A 211 -22.79 -7.14 7.57
CA THR A 211 -22.64 -5.69 7.32
C THR A 211 -22.57 -4.91 8.62
N VAL A 212 -23.50 -5.15 9.55
CA VAL A 212 -23.50 -4.48 10.86
C VAL A 212 -22.19 -4.76 11.60
N VAL A 213 -21.75 -6.03 11.63
CA VAL A 213 -20.50 -6.43 12.28
C VAL A 213 -19.28 -5.76 11.65
N LEU A 214 -19.18 -5.76 10.31
CA LEU A 214 -18.06 -5.18 9.59
C LEU A 214 -18.01 -3.66 9.76
N LEU A 215 -19.14 -2.97 9.60
CA LEU A 215 -19.18 -1.51 9.77
C LEU A 215 -18.93 -1.11 11.22
N ALA A 216 -19.41 -1.89 12.20
CA ALA A 216 -19.11 -1.68 13.61
C ALA A 216 -17.60 -1.79 13.92
N SER A 217 -16.84 -2.58 13.15
CA SER A 217 -15.37 -2.68 13.32
C SER A 217 -14.61 -1.38 13.03
N SER A 218 -15.24 -0.44 12.31
CA SER A 218 -14.66 0.84 11.94
C SER A 218 -14.47 1.77 13.15
N ALA A 219 -15.43 1.78 14.09
CA ALA A 219 -15.37 2.68 15.24
C ALA A 219 -14.21 2.36 16.21
N PRO A 220 -13.92 1.10 16.57
CA PRO A 220 -12.74 0.74 17.35
C PRO A 220 -11.41 1.12 16.68
N ILE A 221 -11.32 1.06 15.34
CA ILE A 221 -10.12 1.52 14.60
C ILE A 221 -9.94 3.04 14.74
N ALA A 222 -11.00 3.82 14.53
CA ALA A 222 -10.94 5.27 14.72
C ALA A 222 -10.57 5.65 16.17
N TRP A 223 -11.10 4.90 17.14
CA TRP A 223 -10.76 5.06 18.55
C TRP A 223 -9.30 4.72 18.86
N ALA A 224 -8.78 3.61 18.30
CA ALA A 224 -7.39 3.20 18.40
C ALA A 224 -6.44 4.26 17.83
N GLU A 225 -6.76 4.80 16.66
CA GLU A 225 -5.99 5.86 16.01
C GLU A 225 -5.98 7.16 16.85
N ALA A 226 -7.13 7.57 17.38
CA ALA A 226 -7.21 8.70 18.30
C ALA A 226 -6.49 8.46 19.65
N GLY A 227 -6.36 7.19 20.07
CA GLY A 227 -5.56 6.78 21.21
C GLY A 227 -4.08 7.00 20.98
N ILE A 228 -3.53 6.46 19.89
CA ILE A 228 -2.08 6.57 19.63
C ILE A 228 -1.62 8.00 19.34
N ARG A 229 -2.47 8.84 18.73
CA ARG A 229 -2.19 10.28 18.57
C ARG A 229 -2.01 11.01 19.91
N ARG A 230 -2.58 10.47 21.00
CA ARG A 230 -2.42 10.94 22.38
C ARG A 230 -1.33 10.16 23.16
N GLY A 231 -0.61 9.25 22.51
CA GLY A 231 0.39 8.39 23.13
C GLY A 231 -0.18 7.18 23.89
N ASP A 232 -1.49 6.93 23.80
CA ASP A 232 -2.14 5.81 24.51
C ASP A 232 -2.07 4.52 23.68
N VAL A 233 -0.97 3.78 23.84
CA VAL A 233 -0.71 2.50 23.17
C VAL A 233 -1.69 1.41 23.64
N ARG A 234 -2.22 1.52 24.87
CA ARG A 234 -3.20 0.55 25.39
C ARG A 234 -4.53 0.69 24.65
N ARG A 235 -5.02 1.92 24.45
CA ARG A 235 -6.23 2.17 23.63
C ARG A 235 -6.04 1.71 22.20
N LEU A 236 -4.86 1.95 21.61
CA LEU A 236 -4.51 1.43 20.30
C LEU A 236 -4.67 -0.10 20.25
N ALA A 237 -4.04 -0.81 21.18
CA ALA A 237 -4.06 -2.28 21.20
C ALA A 237 -5.47 -2.85 21.42
N ILE A 238 -6.24 -2.28 22.36
CA ILE A 238 -7.61 -2.73 22.62
C ILE A 238 -8.51 -2.46 21.40
N GLY A 239 -8.42 -1.27 20.81
CA GLY A 239 -9.26 -0.90 19.67
C GLY A 239 -9.00 -1.77 18.44
N ILE A 240 -7.72 -2.03 18.13
CA ILE A 240 -7.35 -2.97 17.05
C ILE A 240 -7.86 -4.38 17.38
N GLY A 241 -7.69 -4.86 18.61
CA GLY A 241 -8.16 -6.18 19.02
C GLY A 241 -9.68 -6.37 18.85
N ILE A 242 -10.47 -5.38 19.26
CA ILE A 242 -11.94 -5.40 19.08
C ILE A 242 -12.29 -5.38 17.59
N ALA A 243 -11.67 -4.50 16.80
CA ALA A 243 -11.92 -4.43 15.35
C ALA A 243 -11.60 -5.76 14.67
N MET A 244 -10.47 -6.39 15.02
CA MET A 244 -10.08 -7.69 14.49
C MET A 244 -11.08 -8.79 14.83
N ALA A 245 -11.58 -8.84 16.08
CA ALA A 245 -12.58 -9.82 16.48
C ALA A 245 -13.88 -9.68 15.66
N LEU A 246 -14.35 -8.44 15.45
CA LEU A 246 -15.52 -8.16 14.62
C LEU A 246 -15.28 -8.56 13.16
N SER A 247 -14.17 -8.13 12.55
CA SER A 247 -13.85 -8.47 11.16
C SER A 247 -13.60 -9.97 10.95
N ALA A 248 -13.06 -10.69 11.94
CA ALA A 248 -12.97 -12.15 11.90
C ALA A 248 -14.37 -12.80 11.93
N GLY A 249 -15.28 -12.27 12.76
CA GLY A 249 -16.69 -12.67 12.76
C GLY A 249 -17.36 -12.46 11.40
N PHE A 250 -17.10 -11.33 10.73
CA PHE A 250 -17.56 -11.09 9.36
C PHE A 250 -17.04 -12.14 8.38
N VAL A 251 -15.74 -12.47 8.41
CA VAL A 251 -15.16 -13.50 7.52
C VAL A 251 -15.80 -14.87 7.75
N VAL A 252 -16.07 -15.25 9.00
CA VAL A 252 -16.77 -16.50 9.32
C VAL A 252 -18.20 -16.50 8.77
N LEU A 253 -18.95 -15.41 8.99
CA LEU A 253 -20.30 -15.27 8.43
C LEU A 253 -20.30 -15.33 6.90
N GLN A 254 -19.32 -14.69 6.26
CA GLN A 254 -19.17 -14.73 4.81
C GLN A 254 -18.85 -16.14 4.29
N ALA A 255 -17.98 -16.89 4.99
CA ALA A 255 -17.67 -18.27 4.62
C ALA A 255 -18.90 -19.20 4.76
N ILE A 256 -19.68 -19.03 5.83
CA ILE A 256 -20.94 -19.76 6.03
C ILE A 256 -21.95 -19.41 4.92
N GLU A 257 -22.05 -18.14 4.55
CA GLU A 257 -22.95 -17.67 3.49
C GLU A 257 -22.58 -18.28 2.13
N LEU A 258 -21.30 -18.21 1.75
CA LEU A 258 -20.82 -18.72 0.46
C LEU A 258 -20.96 -20.24 0.33
N THR A 259 -20.82 -20.99 1.42
CA THR A 259 -20.95 -22.46 1.43
C THR A 259 -22.40 -22.96 1.40
N ARG A 260 -23.37 -22.09 1.71
CA ARG A 260 -24.81 -22.42 1.73
C ARG A 260 -25.55 -22.03 0.45
N LYS A 261 -24.88 -21.43 -0.54
CA LYS A 261 -25.51 -21.02 -1.80
C LYS A 261 -25.88 -22.20 -2.67
N ALA A 262 -27.03 -22.10 -3.34
CA ALA A 262 -27.48 -23.07 -4.34
C ALA A 262 -26.71 -23.01 -5.67
N PHE A 263 -25.85 -22.01 -5.87
CA PHE A 263 -25.01 -21.85 -7.06
C PHE A 263 -23.53 -21.77 -6.70
N ALA A 264 -22.68 -22.17 -7.64
CA ALA A 264 -21.23 -22.20 -7.53
C ALA A 264 -20.58 -21.22 -8.53
N PRO A 265 -19.28 -20.91 -8.39
CA PRO A 265 -18.56 -20.06 -9.35
C PRO A 265 -18.64 -20.57 -10.80
N GLN A 266 -18.82 -21.88 -10.99
CA GLN A 266 -18.88 -22.53 -12.30
C GLN A 266 -20.31 -22.62 -12.87
N THR A 267 -21.34 -22.23 -12.12
CA THR A 267 -22.75 -22.42 -12.54
C THR A 267 -23.09 -21.55 -13.76
N ASN A 268 -22.75 -20.26 -13.73
CA ASN A 268 -22.99 -19.30 -14.81
C ASN A 268 -22.20 -18.00 -14.56
N ALA A 269 -22.36 -17.02 -15.47
CA ALA A 269 -21.70 -15.72 -15.36
C ALA A 269 -22.07 -14.94 -14.08
N TYR A 270 -23.32 -15.06 -13.61
CA TYR A 270 -23.77 -14.46 -12.35
C TYR A 270 -23.00 -15.04 -11.15
N GLY A 271 -22.94 -16.37 -11.04
CA GLY A 271 -22.20 -17.07 -10.00
C GLY A 271 -20.71 -16.74 -10.02
N SER A 272 -20.08 -16.77 -11.19
CA SER A 272 -18.67 -16.42 -11.36
C SER A 272 -18.37 -15.00 -10.88
N ALA A 273 -19.15 -14.01 -11.32
CA ALA A 273 -18.96 -12.61 -10.93
C ALA A 273 -19.24 -12.39 -9.43
N PHE A 274 -20.30 -12.99 -8.89
CA PHE A 274 -20.66 -12.90 -7.48
C PHE A 274 -19.53 -13.42 -6.59
N PHE A 275 -19.06 -14.65 -6.85
CA PHE A 275 -17.99 -15.26 -6.04
C PHE A 275 -16.66 -14.53 -6.22
N THR A 276 -16.36 -14.02 -7.43
CA THR A 276 -15.13 -13.24 -7.67
C THR A 276 -15.13 -11.96 -6.82
N ILE A 277 -16.21 -11.16 -6.87
CA ILE A 277 -16.31 -9.88 -6.15
C ILE A 277 -16.28 -10.12 -4.64
N THR A 278 -17.09 -11.06 -4.14
CA THR A 278 -17.19 -11.33 -2.69
C THR A 278 -15.91 -11.97 -2.14
N SER A 279 -15.27 -12.88 -2.87
CA SER A 279 -14.00 -13.48 -2.44
C SER A 279 -12.85 -12.47 -2.50
N PHE A 280 -12.84 -11.58 -3.49
CA PHE A 280 -11.85 -10.51 -3.58
C PHE A 280 -11.99 -9.52 -2.41
N HIS A 281 -13.22 -9.15 -2.04
CA HIS A 281 -13.46 -8.38 -0.81
C HIS A 281 -13.05 -9.13 0.46
N GLY A 282 -13.42 -10.41 0.57
CA GLY A 282 -13.02 -11.27 1.69
C GLY A 282 -11.49 -11.34 1.86
N LEU A 283 -10.75 -11.42 0.75
CA LEU A 283 -9.29 -11.34 0.75
C LEU A 283 -8.79 -10.01 1.34
N HIS A 284 -9.40 -8.88 1.00
CA HIS A 284 -9.02 -7.57 1.57
C HIS A 284 -9.30 -7.49 3.07
N VAL A 285 -10.40 -8.07 3.55
CA VAL A 285 -10.66 -8.17 4.99
C VAL A 285 -9.60 -9.02 5.69
N ILE A 286 -9.17 -10.14 5.08
CA ILE A 286 -8.09 -10.97 5.62
C ILE A 286 -6.77 -10.20 5.65
N VAL A 287 -6.44 -9.43 4.60
CA VAL A 287 -5.26 -8.56 4.58
C VAL A 287 -5.34 -7.51 5.70
N ALA A 288 -6.50 -6.89 5.91
CA ALA A 288 -6.70 -5.94 7.00
C ALA A 288 -6.46 -6.60 8.39
N LEU A 289 -6.95 -7.84 8.59
CA LEU A 289 -6.69 -8.61 9.81
C LEU A 289 -5.20 -8.90 10.02
N LEU A 290 -4.49 -9.29 8.97
CA LEU A 290 -3.04 -9.54 9.02
C LEU A 290 -2.25 -8.27 9.34
N LEU A 291 -2.60 -7.14 8.75
CA LEU A 291 -2.00 -5.84 9.05
C LEU A 291 -2.29 -5.42 10.51
N GLY A 292 -3.52 -5.62 10.98
CA GLY A 292 -3.90 -5.40 12.37
C GLY A 292 -3.09 -6.26 13.34
N ALA A 293 -2.87 -7.54 13.02
CA ALA A 293 -2.03 -8.43 13.81
C ALA A 293 -0.59 -7.94 13.92
N VAL A 294 0.01 -7.49 12.80
CA VAL A 294 1.35 -6.89 12.81
C VAL A 294 1.41 -5.65 13.70
N LEU A 295 0.39 -4.77 13.64
CA LEU A 295 0.31 -3.60 14.51
C LEU A 295 0.17 -3.96 15.99
N LEU A 296 -0.61 -4.98 16.35
CA LEU A 296 -0.72 -5.47 17.73
C LEU A 296 0.63 -5.97 18.26
N VAL A 297 1.32 -6.80 17.48
CA VAL A 297 2.64 -7.31 17.87
C VAL A 297 3.64 -6.17 18.03
N ARG A 298 3.57 -5.15 17.17
CA ARG A 298 4.40 -3.93 17.30
C ARG A 298 4.03 -3.10 18.53
N ALA A 299 2.74 -2.94 18.84
CA ALA A 299 2.29 -2.24 20.03
C ALA A 299 2.79 -2.91 21.31
N TRP A 300 2.70 -4.25 21.39
CA TRP A 300 3.19 -5.03 22.54
C TRP A 300 4.70 -5.00 22.71
N ARG A 301 5.46 -4.92 21.61
CA ARG A 301 6.92 -4.77 21.65
C ARG A 301 7.41 -3.33 21.84
N GLY A 302 6.50 -2.37 22.07
CA GLY A 302 6.85 -0.95 22.27
C GLY A 302 7.35 -0.24 21.00
N GLY A 303 7.03 -0.78 19.82
CA GLY A 303 7.48 -0.24 18.51
C GLY A 303 6.57 0.83 17.90
N LEU A 304 5.60 1.35 18.67
CA LEU A 304 4.63 2.38 18.28
C LEU A 304 4.49 3.41 19.41
N ASP A 305 4.43 4.69 19.05
CA ASP A 305 4.16 5.81 19.96
C ASP A 305 3.53 6.98 19.20
N ARG A 306 3.41 8.14 19.85
CA ARG A 306 2.85 9.36 19.26
C ARG A 306 3.61 9.88 18.04
N GLU A 307 4.88 9.58 17.86
CA GLU A 307 5.67 10.02 16.69
C GLU A 307 5.74 8.92 15.62
N ARG A 308 5.72 7.65 16.03
CA ARG A 308 5.94 6.46 15.20
C ARG A 308 4.64 5.70 14.91
N HIS A 309 3.58 6.41 14.49
CA HIS A 309 2.25 5.83 14.25
C HIS A 309 1.76 5.92 12.80
N LEU A 310 2.61 6.27 11.83
CA LEU A 310 2.23 6.31 10.41
C LEU A 310 1.62 4.97 9.92
N ALA A 311 2.16 3.85 10.38
CA ALA A 311 1.63 2.53 10.06
C ALA A 311 0.19 2.34 10.56
N VAL A 312 -0.17 2.93 11.71
CA VAL A 312 -1.54 2.91 12.23
C VAL A 312 -2.47 3.73 11.33
N GLN A 313 -2.06 4.93 10.91
CA GLN A 313 -2.86 5.76 9.99
C GLN A 313 -3.11 5.06 8.65
N ASN A 314 -2.08 4.42 8.10
CA ASN A 314 -2.19 3.66 6.85
C ASN A 314 -3.15 2.47 6.97
N VAL A 315 -3.05 1.69 8.06
CA VAL A 315 -3.96 0.57 8.29
C VAL A 315 -5.38 1.06 8.55
N ALA A 316 -5.57 2.16 9.27
CA ALA A 316 -6.89 2.75 9.49
C ALA A 316 -7.54 3.18 8.16
N LEU A 317 -6.80 3.87 7.29
CA LEU A 317 -7.27 4.26 5.95
C LEU A 317 -7.72 3.03 5.14
N TYR A 318 -6.89 1.97 5.10
CA TYR A 318 -7.23 0.72 4.41
C TYR A 318 -8.46 0.04 5.02
N TRP A 319 -8.56 -0.02 6.35
CA TRP A 319 -9.68 -0.65 7.06
C TRP A 319 -11.01 0.03 6.77
N HIS A 320 -11.04 1.36 6.82
CA HIS A 320 -12.24 2.14 6.50
C HIS A 320 -12.66 1.98 5.03
N PHE A 321 -11.69 1.93 4.11
CA PHE A 321 -11.94 1.65 2.69
C PHE A 321 -12.60 0.28 2.49
N VAL A 322 -12.07 -0.78 3.11
CA VAL A 322 -12.65 -2.14 3.01
C VAL A 322 -14.11 -2.16 3.48
N GLY A 323 -14.43 -1.44 4.57
CA GLY A 323 -15.80 -1.27 5.03
C GLY A 323 -16.68 -0.49 4.05
N ALA A 324 -16.17 0.60 3.45
CA ALA A 324 -16.90 1.41 2.49
C ALA A 324 -17.25 0.66 1.20
N VAL A 325 -16.30 -0.13 0.66
CA VAL A 325 -16.54 -0.96 -0.53
C VAL A 325 -17.62 -2.01 -0.27
N TRP A 326 -17.68 -2.57 0.95
CA TRP A 326 -18.71 -3.55 1.29
C TRP A 326 -20.12 -2.99 1.17
N ILE A 327 -20.34 -1.70 1.51
CA ILE A 327 -21.65 -1.05 1.36
C ILE A 327 -22.08 -1.07 -0.12
N VAL A 328 -21.16 -0.77 -1.03
CA VAL A 328 -21.43 -0.79 -2.47
C VAL A 328 -21.67 -2.23 -2.95
N ILE A 329 -20.87 -3.20 -2.49
CA ILE A 329 -21.09 -4.63 -2.80
C ILE A 329 -22.46 -5.08 -2.32
N LEU A 330 -22.86 -4.77 -1.09
CA LEU A 330 -24.17 -5.10 -0.54
C LEU A 330 -25.29 -4.53 -1.41
N ALA A 331 -25.18 -3.26 -1.80
CA ALA A 331 -26.16 -2.60 -2.64
C ALA A 331 -26.31 -3.29 -4.02
N VAL A 332 -25.19 -3.59 -4.69
CA VAL A 332 -25.20 -4.12 -6.07
C VAL A 332 -25.45 -5.62 -6.12
N LEU A 333 -24.86 -6.42 -5.23
CA LEU A 333 -24.95 -7.88 -5.31
C LEU A 333 -26.15 -8.45 -4.54
N TYR A 334 -26.61 -7.79 -3.48
CA TYR A 334 -27.65 -8.34 -2.60
C TYR A 334 -28.96 -7.58 -2.67
N LEU A 335 -28.93 -6.25 -2.66
CA LEU A 335 -30.15 -5.44 -2.67
C LEU A 335 -30.74 -5.26 -4.07
N SER A 336 -29.92 -4.95 -5.08
CA SER A 336 -30.43 -4.73 -6.44
C SER A 336 -31.24 -5.92 -6.98
N PRO A 337 -30.82 -7.20 -6.81
CA PRO A 337 -31.61 -8.35 -7.26
C PRO A 337 -32.99 -8.51 -6.62
N GLN A 338 -33.24 -7.82 -5.50
CA GLN A 338 -34.55 -7.86 -4.83
C GLN A 338 -35.56 -6.91 -5.48
N VAL A 339 -35.08 -5.83 -6.12
CA VAL A 339 -35.90 -4.79 -6.74
C VAL A 339 -35.95 -4.91 -8.26
N THR A 340 -34.96 -5.55 -8.91
CA THR A 340 -34.85 -5.60 -10.38
C THR A 340 -35.36 -6.90 -11.02
N GLY A 341 -36.32 -7.60 -10.40
CA GLY A 341 -36.79 -8.90 -10.92
C GLY A 341 -38.29 -9.05 -10.89
#